data_AF-A0A2H0KGH5-F1
#
_entry.id   AF-A0A2H0KGH5-F1
#
_cell.length_a   1.000
_cell.length_b   1.000
_cell.length_c   1.000
_cell.angle_alpha   90.00
_cell.angle_beta   90.00
_cell.angle_gamma   90.00
#
_symmetry.space_group_name_H-M   'P 1'
#
loop_
_entity.id
_entity.type
_entity.pdbx_description
1 polymer ?
#
loop_
_entity_poly.entity_id
_entity_poly.type
_entity_poly.pdbx_seq_one_letter_code
_entity_poly.pdbx_strand_id
1 'polypeptide(L)'
;MKGREVGVAARGGENGEYRHKTLKYFIDDGGDFFEIAWRLFEEMGWSGYIRFLGVWLGSLRPKKELNLNLFPQENRKENLTTAMDAVNHKYGELTLYPAVMLNSKKIKSEVNG
;
A
#
# COMPACT_ATOMS: atom_id res chain seq x y z
N MET A 1 1.65 -8.23 9.30
CA MET A 1 0.62 -7.39 9.94
C MET A 1 -0.45 -7.10 8.91
N LYS A 2 -1.67 -6.71 9.31
CA LYS A 2 -2.63 -6.04 8.42
C LYS A 2 -3.00 -4.68 9.00
N GLY A 3 -3.36 -3.71 8.17
CA GLY A 3 -3.83 -2.40 8.60
C GLY A 3 -5.22 -2.10 8.08
N ARG A 4 -5.86 -1.08 8.63
CA ARG A 4 -7.20 -0.66 8.18
C ARG A 4 -7.34 0.84 7.98
N GLU A 5 -6.32 1.61 8.31
CA GLU A 5 -6.33 3.05 8.04
C GLU A 5 -5.32 3.33 6.93
N VAL A 6 -5.79 3.84 5.80
CA VAL A 6 -4.91 4.23 4.69
C VAL A 6 -4.86 5.75 4.68
N GLY A 7 -3.68 6.32 4.53
CA GLY A 7 -3.52 7.76 4.42
C GLY A 7 -2.46 8.19 3.43
N VAL A 8 -2.63 9.42 2.97
CA VAL A 8 -1.76 10.11 2.03
C VAL A 8 -1.57 11.55 2.48
N ALA A 9 -0.35 12.07 2.32
CA ALA A 9 0.00 13.46 2.61
C ALA A 9 0.85 14.01 1.48
N ALA A 10 0.49 15.17 0.97
CA ALA A 10 1.23 15.88 -0.06
C ALA A 10 1.70 17.24 0.49
N ARG A 11 2.94 17.63 0.18
CA ARG A 11 3.47 18.96 0.50
C ARG A 11 4.28 19.50 -0.67
N GLY A 12 4.16 20.80 -0.93
CA GLY A 12 4.91 21.48 -1.98
C GLY A 12 4.65 22.98 -2.03
N GLY A 13 5.69 23.77 -2.30
CA GLY A 13 5.62 25.22 -2.13
C GLY A 13 5.31 25.58 -0.68
N GLU A 14 4.25 26.37 -0.46
CA GLU A 14 3.70 26.70 0.85
C GLU A 14 2.47 25.84 1.22
N ASN A 15 2.04 24.95 0.30
CA ASN A 15 0.85 24.12 0.49
C ASN A 15 1.21 22.79 1.15
N GLY A 16 0.28 22.29 1.98
CA GLY A 16 0.33 20.96 2.56
C GLY A 16 -1.06 20.45 2.88
N GLU A 17 -1.38 19.23 2.44
CA GLU A 17 -2.66 18.58 2.71
C GLU A 17 -2.41 17.10 3.05
N TYR A 18 -3.30 16.53 3.87
CA TYR A 18 -3.32 15.11 4.16
C TYR A 18 -4.75 14.61 4.23
N ARG A 19 -4.94 13.35 3.84
CA ARG A 19 -6.22 12.64 3.95
C ARG A 19 -5.99 11.22 4.41
N HIS A 20 -6.95 10.69 5.14
CA HIS A 20 -6.95 9.29 5.56
C HIS A 20 -8.36 8.73 5.56
N LYS A 21 -8.45 7.40 5.47
CA LYS A 21 -9.70 6.66 5.53
C LYS A 21 -9.52 5.37 6.32
N THR A 22 -10.41 5.19 7.29
CA THR A 22 -10.47 3.97 8.09
C THR A 22 -11.49 3.02 7.48
N LEU A 23 -11.00 1.88 7.00
CA LEU A 23 -11.78 0.80 6.42
C LEU A 23 -12.45 -0.03 7.52
N LYS A 24 -13.56 -0.67 7.16
CA LYS A 24 -14.26 -1.63 8.04
C LYS A 24 -13.54 -2.98 8.12
N TYR A 25 -12.65 -3.26 7.19
CA TYR A 25 -11.87 -4.49 7.06
C TYR A 25 -10.37 -4.18 7.03
N PHE A 26 -9.55 -5.21 7.22
CA PHE A 26 -8.10 -5.09 7.24
C PHE A 26 -7.50 -5.51 5.90
N ILE A 27 -6.55 -4.72 5.40
CA ILE A 27 -5.82 -4.96 4.15
C ILE A 27 -4.34 -5.17 4.44
N ASP A 28 -3.69 -5.92 3.54
CA ASP A 28 -2.26 -6.22 3.57
C ASP A 28 -1.67 -6.46 2.17
N ASP A 29 -2.46 -6.27 1.11
CA ASP A 29 -1.96 -6.30 -0.25
C ASP A 29 -1.70 -4.89 -0.79
N GLY A 30 -0.65 -4.77 -1.60
CA GLY A 30 -0.25 -3.48 -2.17
C GLY A 30 -1.22 -2.92 -3.21
N GLY A 31 -2.05 -3.78 -3.82
CA GLY A 31 -3.05 -3.37 -4.82
C GLY A 31 -4.17 -2.54 -4.19
N ASP A 32 -4.85 -3.11 -3.21
CA ASP A 32 -5.92 -2.43 -2.45
C ASP A 32 -5.39 -1.17 -1.79
N PHE A 33 -4.19 -1.23 -1.19
CA PHE A 33 -3.54 -0.07 -0.60
C PHE A 33 -3.34 1.06 -1.61
N PHE A 34 -2.78 0.74 -2.78
CA PHE A 34 -2.55 1.72 -3.84
C PHE A 34 -3.85 2.35 -4.33
N GLU A 35 -4.87 1.54 -4.64
CA GLU A 35 -6.15 2.05 -5.13
C GLU A 35 -6.82 3.01 -4.14
N ILE A 36 -6.77 2.69 -2.85
CA ILE A 36 -7.37 3.53 -1.81
C ILE A 36 -6.55 4.81 -1.61
N ALA A 37 -5.22 4.72 -1.54
CA ALA A 37 -4.34 5.87 -1.40
C ALA A 37 -4.45 6.81 -2.62
N TRP A 38 -4.56 6.25 -3.82
CA TRP A 38 -4.71 7.01 -5.05
C TRP A 38 -6.03 7.78 -5.08
N ARG A 39 -7.16 7.15 -4.71
CA ARG A 39 -8.44 7.84 -4.59
C ARG A 39 -8.39 8.98 -3.58
N LEU A 40 -7.79 8.75 -2.42
CA LEU A 40 -7.61 9.81 -1.41
C LEU A 40 -6.77 10.97 -1.96
N PHE A 41 -5.79 10.66 -2.81
CA PHE A 41 -4.98 11.67 -3.48
C PHE A 41 -5.77 12.48 -4.52
N GLU A 42 -6.58 11.82 -5.35
CA GLU A 42 -7.47 12.49 -6.30
C GLU A 42 -8.50 13.37 -5.58
N GLU A 43 -9.05 12.91 -4.46
CA GLU A 43 -10.01 13.66 -3.64
C GLU A 43 -9.41 14.91 -2.97
N MET A 44 -8.09 15.00 -2.82
CA MET A 44 -7.44 16.25 -2.38
C MET A 44 -7.55 17.36 -3.43
N GLY A 45 -7.75 17.03 -4.70
CA GLY A 45 -7.77 18.03 -5.78
C GLY A 45 -6.45 18.81 -5.88
N TRP A 46 -5.33 18.14 -5.56
CA TRP A 46 -4.03 18.79 -5.43
C TRP A 46 -3.61 19.47 -6.73
N SER A 47 -3.33 20.78 -6.65
CA SER A 47 -2.80 21.56 -7.76
C SER A 47 -1.44 22.16 -7.38
N GLY A 48 -0.42 21.91 -8.20
CA GLY A 48 0.94 22.39 -8.00
C GLY A 48 1.98 21.29 -7.83
N TYR A 49 3.24 21.69 -7.70
CA TYR A 49 4.37 20.77 -7.58
C TYR A 49 4.41 20.09 -6.22
N ILE A 50 4.65 18.78 -6.19
CA ILE A 50 4.84 18.01 -4.96
C ILE A 50 6.34 17.89 -4.69
N ARG A 51 6.75 18.28 -3.48
CA ARG A 51 8.13 18.08 -2.96
C ARG A 51 8.20 16.89 -2.02
N PHE A 52 7.09 16.57 -1.35
CA PHE A 52 6.99 15.44 -0.43
C PHE A 52 5.65 14.74 -0.61
N LEU A 53 5.69 13.43 -0.79
CA LEU A 53 4.52 12.56 -0.80
C LEU A 53 4.73 11.47 0.26
N GLY A 54 3.89 11.47 1.28
CA GLY A 54 3.83 10.42 2.28
C GLY A 54 2.61 9.54 2.03
N VAL A 55 2.79 8.22 2.12
CA VAL A 55 1.69 7.25 2.17
C VAL A 55 1.92 6.36 3.38
N TRP A 56 0.86 6.00 4.10
CA TRP A 56 0.99 5.13 5.27
C TRP A 56 -0.22 4.21 5.43
N LEU A 57 0.04 3.07 6.07
CA LEU A 57 -0.95 2.13 6.54
C LEU A 57 -0.91 2.10 8.07
N GLY A 58 -1.99 2.55 8.70
CA GLY A 58 -2.18 2.65 10.13
C GLY A 58 -3.16 1.61 10.70
N SER A 59 -3.38 1.71 12.01
CA SER A 59 -4.22 0.77 12.77
C SER A 59 -3.80 -0.70 12.57
N LEU A 60 -2.49 -0.96 12.63
CA LEU A 60 -1.93 -2.28 12.36
C LEU A 60 -2.32 -3.29 13.44
N ARG A 61 -2.68 -4.50 13.02
CA ARG A 61 -2.88 -5.66 13.90
C ARG A 61 -2.14 -6.90 13.40
N PRO A 62 -1.70 -7.78 14.31
CA PRO A 62 -1.18 -9.09 13.94
C PRO A 62 -2.23 -9.92 13.19
N LYS A 63 -1.83 -10.59 12.10
CA LYS A 63 -2.72 -11.45 11.31
C LYS A 63 -3.41 -12.53 12.16
N LYS A 64 -2.70 -13.04 13.19
CA LYS A 64 -3.17 -14.08 14.10
C LYS A 64 -4.33 -13.64 15.02
N GLU A 65 -4.52 -12.33 15.20
CA GLU A 65 -5.58 -11.76 16.05
C GLU A 65 -6.82 -11.37 15.25
N LEU A 66 -6.79 -11.53 13.92
CA LEU A 66 -7.91 -11.23 13.04
C LEU A 66 -8.77 -12.47 12.82
N ASN A 67 -10.06 -12.25 12.59
CA ASN A 67 -10.98 -13.32 12.26
C ASN A 67 -10.56 -14.00 10.95
N LEU A 68 -10.76 -15.32 10.88
CA LEU A 68 -10.58 -16.10 9.66
C LEU A 68 -11.51 -15.60 8.56
N ASN A 69 -10.99 -15.45 7.35
CA ASN A 69 -11.80 -15.15 6.19
C ASN A 69 -12.68 -16.35 5.85
N LEU A 70 -13.99 -16.13 5.88
CA LEU A 70 -14.99 -17.14 5.54
C LEU A 70 -15.21 -17.25 4.01
N PHE A 71 -14.73 -16.28 3.25
CA PHE A 71 -14.92 -16.21 1.80
C PHE A 71 -13.73 -16.87 1.05
N PRO A 72 -13.98 -17.88 0.20
CA PRO A 72 -12.92 -18.56 -0.54
C PRO A 72 -12.08 -17.65 -1.45
N GLN A 73 -12.68 -16.59 -1.99
CA GLN A 73 -11.98 -15.63 -2.85
C GLN A 73 -10.90 -14.86 -2.07
N GLU A 74 -11.23 -14.41 -0.86
CA GLU A 74 -10.30 -13.72 0.03
C GLU A 74 -9.15 -14.63 0.46
N ASN A 75 -9.46 -15.89 0.81
CA ASN A 75 -8.44 -16.90 1.13
C ASN A 75 -7.48 -17.14 -0.06
N ARG A 76 -8.01 -17.17 -1.29
CA ARG A 76 -7.18 -17.30 -2.49
C ARG A 76 -6.25 -16.09 -2.66
N LYS A 77 -6.76 -14.88 -2.44
CA LYS A 77 -5.98 -13.64 -2.51
C LYS A 77 -4.86 -13.64 -1.47
N GLU A 78 -5.17 -13.98 -0.22
CA GLU A 78 -4.18 -14.06 0.86
C GLU A 78 -3.09 -15.10 0.60
N ASN A 79 -3.46 -16.28 0.10
CA ASN A 79 -2.50 -17.31 -0.27
C ASN A 79 -1.56 -16.85 -1.39
N LEU A 80 -2.10 -16.15 -2.39
CA LEU A 80 -1.30 -15.58 -3.48
C LEU A 80 -0.33 -14.52 -2.95
N THR A 81 -0.79 -13.54 -2.17
CA THR A 81 0.06 -12.50 -1.57
C THR A 81 1.17 -13.14 -0.72
N THR A 82 0.83 -14.13 0.11
CA THR A 82 1.80 -14.83 0.95
C THR A 82 2.86 -15.57 0.12
N ALA A 83 2.45 -16.23 -0.98
CA ALA A 83 3.39 -16.89 -1.88
C ALA A 83 4.29 -15.88 -2.61
N MET A 84 3.74 -14.74 -3.04
CA MET A 84 4.51 -13.67 -3.66
C MET A 84 5.55 -13.10 -2.70
N ASP A 85 5.16 -12.81 -1.46
CA ASP A 85 6.06 -12.33 -0.41
C ASP A 85 7.18 -13.33 -0.12
N ALA A 86 6.87 -14.63 -0.06
CA ALA A 86 7.87 -15.67 0.16
C ALA A 86 8.92 -15.73 -0.96
N VAL A 87 8.51 -15.56 -2.22
CA VAL A 87 9.42 -15.50 -3.37
C VAL A 87 10.26 -14.22 -3.32
N ASN A 88 9.65 -13.07 -3.07
CA ASN A 88 10.37 -11.80 -2.93
C ASN A 88 11.39 -11.84 -1.80
N HIS A 89 11.03 -12.41 -0.64
CA HIS A 89 11.95 -12.55 0.47
C HIS A 89 13.16 -13.44 0.13
N LYS A 90 12.95 -14.49 -0.68
CA LYS A 90 14.01 -15.44 -1.06
C LYS A 90 14.94 -14.91 -2.16
N TYR A 91 14.40 -14.24 -3.17
CA TYR A 91 15.14 -13.85 -4.38
C TYR A 91 15.44 -12.34 -4.48
N GLY A 92 14.98 -11.56 -3.50
CA GLY A 92 15.15 -10.12 -3.43
C GLY A 92 13.84 -9.37 -3.63
N GLU A 93 13.71 -8.23 -2.96
CA GLU A 93 12.56 -7.34 -3.07
C GLU A 93 12.25 -6.98 -4.53
N LEU A 94 10.96 -6.92 -4.86
CA LEU A 94 10.46 -6.67 -6.22
C LEU A 94 10.90 -7.70 -7.28
N THR A 95 11.16 -8.96 -6.90
CA THR A 95 11.33 -10.07 -7.87
C THR A 95 10.02 -10.34 -8.60
N LEU A 96 8.92 -10.50 -7.84
CA LEU A 96 7.55 -10.52 -8.30
C LEU A 96 6.91 -9.16 -8.02
N TYR A 97 6.29 -8.61 -9.05
CA TYR A 97 5.64 -7.31 -9.01
C TYR A 97 4.48 -7.29 -10.02
N PRO A 98 3.43 -6.48 -9.76
CA PRO A 98 2.32 -6.28 -10.69
C PRO A 98 2.76 -5.99 -12.14
N ALA A 99 2.13 -6.65 -13.12
CA ALA A 99 2.47 -6.51 -14.54
C ALA A 99 2.31 -5.09 -15.09
N VAL A 100 1.44 -4.26 -14.49
CA VAL A 100 1.29 -2.84 -14.83
C VAL A 100 2.61 -2.06 -14.68
N MET A 101 3.55 -2.56 -13.87
CA MET A 101 4.88 -1.96 -13.66
C MET A 101 5.96 -2.48 -14.61
N LEU A 102 5.64 -3.24 -15.67
CA LEU A 102 6.64 -3.80 -16.58
C LEU A 102 7.53 -2.74 -17.26
N ASN A 103 6.98 -1.56 -17.54
CA ASN A 103 7.70 -0.45 -18.19
C ASN A 103 8.10 0.66 -17.23
N SER A 104 7.85 0.51 -15.92
CA SER A 104 8.28 1.51 -14.95
C SER A 104 9.73 1.28 -14.54
N LYS A 105 10.45 2.36 -14.28
CA LYS A 105 11.78 2.27 -13.68
C LYS A 105 11.62 1.65 -12.30
N LYS A 106 12.16 0.45 -12.10
CA LYS A 106 12.18 -0.21 -10.79
C LYS A 106 13.09 0.57 -9.87
N ILE A 107 12.51 1.36 -8.98
CA ILE A 107 13.24 2.06 -7.94
C ILE A 107 13.47 1.04 -6.83
N LYS A 108 14.71 0.55 -6.71
CA LYS A 108 15.12 -0.18 -5.50
C LYS A 108 15.27 0.85 -4.39
N SER A 109 14.80 0.55 -3.18
CA SER A 109 15.13 1.35 -2.02
C SER A 109 16.65 1.32 -1.84
N GLU A 110 17.31 2.44 -2.13
CA GLU A 110 18.67 2.69 -1.67
C GLU A 110 18.59 3.12 -0.21
N VAL A 111 19.36 2.45 0.64
CA VAL A 111 19.40 2.76 2.07
C VAL A 111 20.19 4.07 2.23
N ASN A 112 19.48 5.19 2.22
CA ASN A 112 20.05 6.48 2.58
C ASN A 112 20.03 6.60 4.11
N GLY A 113 20.98 5.88 4.74
CA GLY A 113 21.28 6.00 6.17
C GLY A 113 22.03 7.28 6.48
#